data_AF-A0A4Q1SJM8-F1
#
_entry.id   AF-A0A4Q1SJM8-F1
#
_cell.length_a   1.000
_cell.length_b   1.000
_cell.length_c   1.000
_cell.angle_alpha   90.00
_cell.angle_beta   90.00
_cell.angle_gamma   90.00
#
_symmetry.space_group_name_H-M   'P 1'
#
loop_
_entity.id
_entity.type
_entity.pdbx_description
1 polymer ?
#
loop_
_entity_poly.entity_id
_entity_poly.type
_entity_poly.pdbx_seq_one_letter_code
_entity_poly.pdbx_strand_id
1 'polypeptide(L)'
;MRNAWLYPLTHWNWKAALITAICRAGACMAALYHSPLHAREHFGAVEACYVLLTAGIFSAWQQQALDVKPKRLAWTITVLAIPLGSLAADSALHLWLDHGNMRALGIGAVIVTVFSAMFHWHVMQNGALLVGENSRSFMDDMRAMPRLAASFVTQPFAAISSWRSEPEVEEA
;
A
#
# COMPACT_ATOMS: atom_id res chain seq x y z
N MET A 1 2.08 20.94 -15.29
CA MET A 1 1.52 20.09 -14.20
C MET A 1 0.92 20.97 -13.09
N ARG A 2 0.00 21.90 -13.41
CA ARG A 2 -0.37 23.01 -12.51
C ARG A 2 -1.25 22.61 -11.31
N ASN A 3 -1.76 21.37 -11.27
CA ASN A 3 -2.65 20.86 -10.22
C ASN A 3 -2.15 19.55 -9.56
N ALA A 4 -0.85 19.24 -9.61
CA ALA A 4 -0.32 17.99 -9.04
C ALA A 4 -0.71 17.80 -7.56
N TRP A 5 -0.72 18.90 -6.80
CA TRP A 5 -1.09 18.92 -5.38
C TRP A 5 -2.58 18.62 -5.11
N LEU A 6 -3.48 18.95 -6.05
CA LEU A 6 -4.92 18.71 -5.92
C LEU A 6 -5.33 17.31 -6.40
N TYR A 7 -4.38 16.55 -6.94
CA TYR A 7 -4.66 15.22 -7.46
C TYR A 7 -5.27 14.29 -6.42
N PRO A 8 -4.79 14.19 -5.17
CA PRO A 8 -5.43 13.33 -4.16
C PRO A 8 -6.85 13.73 -3.79
N LEU A 9 -7.21 15.01 -3.98
CA LEU A 9 -8.57 15.49 -3.68
C LEU A 9 -9.54 15.18 -4.82
N THR A 10 -9.05 15.20 -6.06
CA THR A 10 -9.85 14.93 -7.26
C THR A 10 -9.89 13.46 -7.64
N HIS A 11 -8.83 12.71 -7.31
CA HIS A 11 -8.63 11.30 -7.60
C HIS A 11 -8.40 10.52 -6.32
N TRP A 12 -9.11 10.88 -5.24
CA TRP A 12 -9.06 10.15 -3.98
C TRP A 12 -9.37 8.67 -4.24
N ASN A 13 -8.42 7.79 -3.91
CA ASN A 13 -8.48 6.39 -4.31
C ASN A 13 -9.35 5.59 -3.34
N TRP A 14 -10.66 5.64 -3.58
CA TRP A 14 -11.67 5.00 -2.74
C TRP A 14 -11.53 3.46 -2.67
N LYS A 15 -11.02 2.83 -3.72
CA LYS A 15 -10.85 1.38 -3.77
C LYS A 15 -9.75 0.91 -2.83
N ALA A 16 -8.58 1.54 -2.92
CA ALA A 16 -7.46 1.26 -2.04
C ALA A 16 -7.79 1.64 -0.59
N ALA A 17 -8.47 2.78 -0.39
CA ALA A 17 -8.96 3.20 0.93
C ALA A 17 -9.86 2.14 1.57
N LEU A 18 -10.86 1.65 0.83
CA LEU A 18 -11.81 0.66 1.32
C LEU A 18 -11.13 -0.65 1.72
N ILE A 19 -10.27 -1.19 0.84
CA ILE A 19 -9.53 -2.43 1.13
C ILE A 19 -8.66 -2.24 2.38
N THR A 20 -7.94 -1.12 2.45
CA THR A 20 -7.04 -0.83 3.58
C THR A 20 -7.82 -0.70 4.89
N ALA A 21 -8.95 0.02 4.88
CA ALA A 21 -9.81 0.17 6.05
C ALA A 21 -10.35 -1.18 6.54
N ILE A 22 -10.80 -2.06 5.63
CA ILE A 22 -11.27 -3.41 5.99
C ILE A 22 -10.13 -4.23 6.60
N CYS A 23 -8.96 -4.27 5.96
CA CYS A 23 -7.81 -5.01 6.47
C CYS A 23 -7.34 -4.49 7.84
N ARG A 24 -7.27 -3.17 8.02
CA ARG A 24 -6.89 -2.54 9.29
C ARG A 24 -7.91 -2.79 10.38
N ALA A 25 -9.20 -2.60 10.11
CA ALA A 25 -10.27 -2.90 11.07
C ALA A 25 -10.20 -4.36 11.53
N GLY A 26 -10.04 -5.30 10.58
CA GLY A 26 -9.87 -6.73 10.88
C GLY A 26 -8.63 -7.01 11.73
N ALA A 27 -7.49 -6.42 11.38
CA ALA A 27 -6.25 -6.57 12.15
C ALA A 27 -6.39 -6.01 13.57
N CYS A 28 -7.04 -4.86 13.74
CA CYS A 28 -7.29 -4.27 15.05
C CYS A 28 -8.26 -5.10 15.90
N MET A 29 -9.33 -5.62 15.30
CA MET A 29 -10.26 -6.54 15.99
C MET A 29 -9.55 -7.81 16.45
N ALA A 30 -8.65 -8.35 15.62
CA ALA A 30 -7.84 -9.52 15.97
C ALA A 30 -6.81 -9.19 17.08
N ALA A 31 -6.12 -8.06 16.99
CA ALA A 31 -5.14 -7.63 17.98
C ALA A 31 -5.79 -7.37 19.36
N LEU A 32 -7.01 -6.83 19.38
CA LEU A 32 -7.78 -6.61 20.61
C LEU A 32 -8.71 -7.79 20.96
N TYR A 33 -8.42 -9.00 20.47
CA TYR A 33 -9.22 -10.20 20.77
C TYR A 33 -9.42 -10.48 22.28
N HIS A 34 -8.58 -9.94 23.15
CA HIS A 34 -8.72 -10.09 24.61
C HIS A 34 -9.54 -8.98 25.29
N SER A 35 -9.82 -7.86 24.61
CA SER A 35 -10.50 -6.67 25.18
C SER A 35 -12.03 -6.81 25.17
N PRO A 36 -12.82 -6.03 25.90
CA PRO A 36 -14.29 -6.07 25.77
C PRO A 36 -14.76 -5.65 24.36
N LEU A 37 -15.86 -6.24 23.87
CA LEU A 37 -16.34 -6.05 22.48
C LEU A 37 -16.54 -4.58 22.12
N HIS A 38 -17.18 -3.80 23.00
CA HIS A 38 -17.41 -2.37 22.79
C HIS A 38 -16.10 -1.58 22.59
N ALA A 39 -15.03 -1.94 23.30
CA ALA A 39 -13.72 -1.29 23.13
C ALA A 39 -13.09 -1.64 21.78
N ARG A 40 -13.28 -2.88 21.29
CA ARG A 40 -12.80 -3.34 19.97
C ARG A 40 -13.52 -2.62 18.84
N GLU A 41 -14.84 -2.52 18.93
CA GLU A 41 -15.68 -1.89 17.90
C GLU A 41 -15.39 -0.40 17.80
N HIS A 42 -15.34 0.30 18.94
CA HIS A 42 -15.03 1.73 18.96
C HIS A 42 -13.64 2.02 18.40
N PHE A 43 -12.61 1.28 18.84
CA PHE A 43 -11.25 1.44 18.33
C PHE A 43 -11.17 1.11 16.84
N GLY A 44 -11.75 -0.01 16.43
CA GLY A 44 -11.78 -0.43 15.03
C GLY A 44 -12.51 0.55 14.12
N ALA A 45 -13.60 1.18 14.57
CA ALA A 45 -14.35 2.17 13.81
C ALA A 45 -13.58 3.48 13.64
N VAL A 46 -12.96 3.98 14.72
CA VAL A 46 -12.11 5.19 14.66
C VAL A 46 -10.92 4.95 13.73
N GLU A 47 -10.24 3.82 13.89
CA GLU A 47 -9.13 3.41 13.04
C GLU A 47 -9.55 3.26 11.57
N ALA A 48 -10.68 2.60 11.31
CA ALA A 48 -11.20 2.44 9.96
C ALA A 48 -11.50 3.78 9.30
N CYS A 49 -12.11 4.73 10.04
CA CYS A 49 -12.41 6.06 9.53
C CYS A 49 -11.13 6.84 9.21
N TYR A 50 -10.17 6.82 10.13
CA TYR A 50 -8.86 7.43 9.95
C TYR A 50 -8.16 6.88 8.70
N VAL A 51 -8.01 5.56 8.63
CA VAL A 51 -7.34 4.86 7.53
C VAL A 51 -8.07 5.06 6.22
N LEU A 52 -9.40 5.03 6.20
CA LEU A 52 -10.17 5.26 4.99
C LEU A 52 -9.77 6.61 4.38
N LEU A 53 -9.76 7.67 5.18
CA LEU A 53 -9.41 9.01 4.72
C LEU A 53 -7.95 9.10 4.25
N THR A 54 -7.00 8.65 5.08
CA THR A 54 -5.56 8.80 4.82
C THR A 54 -5.09 7.89 3.69
N ALA A 55 -5.50 6.63 3.68
CA ALA A 55 -5.06 5.65 2.67
C ALA A 55 -5.50 6.05 1.26
N GLY A 56 -6.69 6.64 1.09
CA GLY A 56 -7.13 7.11 -0.22
C GLY A 56 -6.30 8.29 -0.76
N ILE A 57 -5.84 9.18 0.11
CA ILE A 57 -4.94 10.30 -0.25
C ILE A 57 -3.56 9.76 -0.65
N PHE A 58 -2.96 8.93 0.21
CA PHE A 58 -1.64 8.35 -0.07
C PHE A 58 -1.65 7.48 -1.33
N SER A 59 -2.69 6.67 -1.51
CA SER A 59 -2.86 5.85 -2.71
C SER A 59 -3.05 6.67 -3.98
N ALA A 60 -3.70 7.84 -3.89
CA ALA A 60 -3.79 8.75 -5.03
C ALA A 60 -2.43 9.37 -5.38
N TRP A 61 -1.59 9.71 -4.40
CA TRP A 61 -0.20 10.12 -4.68
C TRP A 61 0.63 8.97 -5.29
N GLN A 62 0.46 7.75 -4.81
CA GLN A 62 1.11 6.57 -5.38
C GLN A 62 0.69 6.35 -6.84
N GLN A 63 -0.60 6.54 -7.13
CA GLN A 63 -1.15 6.48 -8.49
C GLN A 63 -0.56 7.59 -9.37
N GLN A 64 -0.52 8.85 -8.89
CA GLN A 64 0.08 9.96 -9.62
C GLN A 64 1.57 9.71 -9.94
N ALA A 65 2.29 9.09 -9.01
CA ALA A 65 3.71 8.80 -9.17
C ALA A 65 3.98 7.75 -10.27
N LEU A 66 2.97 6.98 -10.74
CA LEU A 66 3.13 6.05 -11.87
C LEU A 66 3.55 6.76 -13.17
N ASP A 67 3.13 8.02 -13.36
CA ASP A 67 3.41 8.80 -14.57
C ASP A 67 4.81 9.46 -14.57
N VAL A 68 5.59 9.29 -13.50
CA VAL A 68 6.93 9.88 -13.35
C VAL A 68 7.93 9.17 -14.27
N LYS A 69 8.51 9.92 -15.21
CA LYS A 69 9.27 9.35 -16.35
C LYS A 69 10.62 8.69 -16.03
N PRO A 70 11.32 8.91 -14.90
CA PRO A 70 12.26 7.91 -14.42
C PRO A 70 11.56 6.85 -13.58
N LYS A 71 11.44 5.62 -14.12
CA LYS A 71 10.79 4.48 -13.43
C LYS A 71 11.37 4.21 -12.04
N ARG A 72 12.68 4.40 -11.85
CA ARG A 72 13.34 4.26 -10.53
C ARG A 72 12.84 5.29 -9.53
N LEU A 73 12.68 6.55 -9.95
CA LEU A 73 12.16 7.60 -9.09
C LEU A 73 10.68 7.36 -8.75
N ALA A 74 9.90 6.96 -9.75
CA ALA A 74 8.50 6.58 -9.57
C ALA A 74 8.36 5.46 -8.53
N TRP A 75 9.18 4.41 -8.66
CA TRP A 75 9.23 3.31 -7.70
C TRP A 75 9.65 3.79 -6.30
N THR A 76 10.72 4.59 -6.18
CA THR A 76 11.17 5.11 -4.88
C THR A 76 10.09 5.95 -4.20
N ILE A 77 9.38 6.79 -4.95
CA ILE A 77 8.28 7.61 -4.41
C ILE A 77 7.15 6.71 -3.92
N THR A 78 6.70 5.78 -4.77
CA THR A 78 5.53 4.95 -4.47
C THR A 78 5.78 3.87 -3.43
N VAL A 79 6.97 3.28 -3.40
CA VAL A 79 7.29 2.16 -2.51
C VAL A 79 7.94 2.60 -1.21
N LEU A 80 8.69 3.71 -1.22
CA LEU A 80 9.43 4.17 -0.04
C LEU A 80 8.88 5.49 0.49
N ALA A 81 8.93 6.57 -0.30
CA ALA A 81 8.65 7.91 0.24
C ALA A 81 7.22 8.05 0.79
N ILE A 82 6.22 7.64 0.01
CA ILE A 82 4.81 7.76 0.39
C ILE A 82 4.46 6.81 1.55
N PRO A 83 4.77 5.50 1.48
CA PRO A 83 4.40 4.56 2.55
C PRO A 83 5.11 4.82 3.86
N LEU A 84 6.40 5.19 3.83
CA LEU A 84 7.12 5.57 5.05
C LEU A 84 6.60 6.89 5.61
N GLY A 85 6.20 7.84 4.76
CA GLY A 85 5.51 9.05 5.18
C GLY A 85 4.17 8.75 5.88
N SER A 86 3.37 7.83 5.32
CA SER A 86 2.13 7.36 5.94
C SER A 86 2.39 6.69 7.29
N LEU A 87 3.38 5.78 7.36
CA LEU A 87 3.73 5.10 8.60
C LEU A 87 4.22 6.09 9.67
N ALA A 88 4.97 7.12 9.28
CA ALA A 88 5.40 8.18 10.18
C ALA A 88 4.21 9.02 10.69
N ALA A 89 3.23 9.33 9.83
CA ALA A 89 2.02 10.03 10.22
C ALA A 89 1.17 9.22 11.21
N ASP A 90 0.96 7.93 10.93
CA ASP A 90 0.29 6.99 11.85
C ASP A 90 1.00 6.96 13.20
N SER A 91 2.34 6.86 13.18
CA SER A 91 3.17 6.84 14.39
C SER A 91 3.03 8.11 15.21
N ALA A 92 3.05 9.27 14.55
CA ALA A 92 2.93 10.55 15.22
C ALA A 92 1.55 10.72 15.88
N LEU A 93 0.48 10.27 15.20
CA LEU A 93 -0.87 10.31 15.74
C LEU A 93 -1.00 9.41 16.97
N HIS A 94 -0.49 8.19 16.91
CA HIS A 94 -0.50 7.29 18.07
C HIS A 94 0.36 7.81 19.22
N LEU A 95 1.54 8.39 18.95
CA LEU A 95 2.37 9.02 20.01
C LEU A 95 1.63 10.16 20.71
N TRP A 96 0.88 10.95 19.96
CA TRP A 96 0.10 12.06 20.49
C TRP A 96 -1.07 11.59 21.37
N LEU A 97 -1.72 10.47 21.00
CA LEU A 97 -2.87 9.92 21.74
C LEU A 97 -2.44 9.08 22.97
N ASP A 98 -1.41 8.24 22.85
CA ASP A 98 -1.01 7.26 23.88
C ASP A 98 0.05 7.77 24.87
N HIS A 99 0.31 9.08 24.92
CA HIS A 99 1.25 9.71 25.87
C HIS A 99 2.64 9.05 25.94
N GLY A 100 3.15 8.56 24.81
CA GLY A 100 4.53 8.10 24.67
C GLY A 100 4.79 6.61 24.94
N ASN A 101 3.77 5.75 25.10
CA ASN A 101 3.99 4.30 25.29
C ASN A 101 3.98 3.48 23.99
N MET A 102 4.53 4.02 22.90
CA MET A 102 4.66 3.26 21.65
C MET A 102 6.02 2.55 21.56
N ARG A 103 6.08 1.31 22.05
CA ARG A 103 7.14 0.35 21.69
C ARG A 103 6.93 -0.31 20.31
N ALA A 104 5.90 0.10 19.56
CA ALA A 104 5.33 -0.70 18.48
C ALA A 104 5.79 -0.35 17.06
N LEU A 105 6.63 0.67 16.84
CA LEU A 105 7.30 0.84 15.54
C LEU A 105 8.52 -0.10 15.43
N GLY A 106 8.22 -1.39 15.44
CA GLY A 106 9.22 -2.42 15.22
C GLY A 106 9.64 -2.48 13.75
N ILE A 107 10.81 -3.04 13.50
CA ILE A 107 11.31 -3.38 12.15
C ILE A 107 10.25 -4.16 11.35
N GLY A 108 9.46 -5.00 12.02
CA GLY A 108 8.35 -5.73 11.40
C GLY A 108 7.28 -4.83 10.76
N ALA A 109 6.91 -3.71 11.39
CA ALA A 109 5.94 -2.77 10.82
C ALA A 109 6.49 -2.13 9.54
N VAL A 110 7.76 -1.72 9.55
CA VAL A 110 8.44 -1.15 8.38
C VAL A 110 8.51 -2.17 7.23
N ILE A 111 8.89 -3.42 7.53
CA ILE A 111 8.96 -4.49 6.52
C ILE A 111 7.58 -4.72 5.89
N VAL A 112 6.53 -4.84 6.72
CA VAL A 112 5.17 -5.04 6.24
C VAL A 112 4.73 -3.84 5.38
N THR A 113 4.96 -2.61 5.83
CA THR A 113 4.62 -1.40 5.06
C THR A 113 5.30 -1.37 3.69
N VAL A 114 6.61 -1.62 3.63
CA VAL A 114 7.36 -1.63 2.36
C VAL A 114 6.88 -2.75 1.46
N PHE A 115 6.68 -3.96 1.99
CA PHE A 115 6.19 -5.10 1.21
C PHE A 115 4.77 -4.87 0.68
N SER A 116 3.86 -4.35 1.51
CA SER A 116 2.53 -3.94 1.10
C SER A 116 2.57 -2.86 0.01
N ALA A 117 3.48 -1.89 0.11
CA ALA A 117 3.63 -0.87 -0.90
C ALA A 117 4.22 -1.39 -2.22
N MET A 118 5.15 -2.35 -2.18
CA MET A 118 5.64 -3.04 -3.37
C MET A 118 4.52 -3.78 -4.08
N PHE A 119 3.67 -4.50 -3.32
CA PHE A 119 2.52 -5.18 -3.89
C PHE A 119 1.50 -4.17 -4.45
N HIS A 120 1.22 -3.09 -3.73
CA HIS A 120 0.30 -2.05 -4.20
C HIS A 120 0.78 -1.40 -5.50
N TRP A 121 2.07 -1.07 -5.59
CA TRP A 121 2.71 -0.61 -6.82
C TRP A 121 2.52 -1.62 -7.96
N HIS A 122 2.75 -2.90 -7.72
CA HIS A 122 2.56 -3.96 -8.71
C HIS A 122 1.12 -4.03 -9.20
N VAL A 123 0.14 -4.00 -8.28
CA VAL A 123 -1.29 -3.99 -8.61
C VAL A 123 -1.64 -2.79 -9.51
N MET A 124 -1.19 -1.59 -9.12
CA MET A 124 -1.43 -0.36 -9.87
C MET A 124 -0.75 -0.34 -11.24
N GLN A 125 0.49 -0.83 -11.35
CA GLN A 125 1.21 -0.96 -12.62
C GLN A 125 0.50 -1.91 -13.59
N ASN A 126 -0.25 -2.88 -13.08
CA ASN A 126 -1.06 -3.79 -13.89
C ASN A 126 -2.49 -3.27 -14.16
N GLY A 127 -2.76 -2.00 -13.81
CA GLY A 127 -4.01 -1.32 -14.12
C GLY A 127 -5.17 -1.64 -13.18
N ALA A 128 -4.90 -2.24 -12.02
CA ALA A 128 -5.90 -2.53 -11.00
C ALA A 128 -5.85 -1.52 -9.84
N LEU A 129 -6.98 -1.32 -9.15
CA LEU A 129 -7.15 -0.34 -8.07
C LEU A 129 -6.86 1.11 -8.49
N LEU A 130 -6.94 1.42 -9.79
CA LEU A 130 -6.88 2.79 -10.28
C LEU A 130 -8.25 3.46 -10.16
N VAL A 131 -8.23 4.78 -9.97
CA VAL A 131 -9.42 5.66 -10.01
C VAL A 131 -9.27 6.75 -11.09
N GLY A 132 -10.38 7.25 -11.62
CA GLY A 132 -10.40 8.24 -12.72
C GLY A 132 -10.59 7.59 -14.10
N GLU A 133 -10.10 8.25 -15.15
CA GLU A 133 -10.35 7.89 -16.55
C GLU A 133 -9.88 6.47 -16.93
N ASN A 134 -8.79 5.99 -16.32
CA ASN A 134 -8.22 4.67 -16.57
C ASN A 134 -8.72 3.58 -15.60
N SER A 135 -9.81 3.84 -14.87
CA SER A 135 -10.32 2.91 -13.85
C SER A 135 -11.17 1.79 -14.44
N ARG A 136 -10.99 0.57 -13.90
CA ARG A 136 -11.89 -0.58 -14.12
C ARG A 136 -12.95 -0.65 -13.02
N SER A 137 -13.93 -1.53 -13.15
CA SER A 137 -14.86 -1.78 -12.04
C SER A 137 -14.12 -2.40 -10.85
N PHE A 138 -14.56 -2.13 -9.62
CA PHE A 138 -13.97 -2.73 -8.43
C PHE A 138 -14.04 -4.27 -8.45
N MET A 139 -15.14 -4.82 -8.98
CA MET A 139 -15.30 -6.26 -9.11
C MET A 139 -14.27 -6.88 -10.06
N ASP A 140 -13.95 -6.20 -11.17
CA ASP A 140 -12.94 -6.69 -12.10
C ASP A 140 -11.53 -6.61 -11.51
N ASP A 141 -11.24 -5.57 -10.73
CA ASP A 141 -9.99 -5.47 -9.96
C ASP A 141 -9.87 -6.65 -8.98
N MET A 142 -10.95 -6.97 -8.25
CA MET A 142 -10.97 -8.09 -7.31
C MET A 142 -10.85 -9.46 -7.98
N ARG A 143 -11.45 -9.65 -9.17
CA ARG A 143 -11.27 -10.87 -9.97
C ARG A 143 -9.84 -11.05 -10.48
N ALA A 144 -9.14 -9.95 -10.76
CA ALA A 144 -7.73 -9.99 -11.17
C ALA A 144 -6.78 -10.23 -9.98
N MET A 145 -7.19 -9.93 -8.75
CA MET A 145 -6.34 -9.95 -7.56
C MET A 145 -5.61 -11.28 -7.31
N PRO A 146 -6.25 -12.46 -7.43
CA PRO A 146 -5.54 -13.74 -7.25
C PRO A 146 -4.38 -13.93 -8.23
N ARG A 147 -4.57 -13.52 -9.50
CA ARG A 147 -3.53 -13.58 -10.53
C ARG A 147 -2.42 -12.57 -10.26
N LEU A 148 -2.76 -11.36 -9.79
CA LEU A 148 -1.79 -10.33 -9.45
C LEU A 148 -0.94 -10.72 -8.24
N ALA A 149 -1.55 -11.36 -7.23
CA ALA A 149 -0.84 -11.91 -6.09
C ALA A 149 0.12 -13.03 -6.51
N ALA A 150 -0.34 -13.96 -7.35
CA ALA A 150 0.51 -15.02 -7.88
C ALA A 150 1.70 -14.44 -8.68
N SER A 151 1.44 -13.49 -9.58
CA SER A 151 2.51 -12.90 -10.40
C SER A 151 3.52 -12.09 -9.57
N PHE A 152 3.06 -11.39 -8.54
CA PHE A 152 3.95 -10.67 -7.62
C PHE A 152 4.93 -11.61 -6.92
N VAL A 153 4.46 -12.78 -6.49
CA VAL A 153 5.30 -13.80 -5.86
C VAL A 153 6.24 -14.45 -6.88
N THR A 154 5.76 -14.84 -8.06
CA THR A 154 6.54 -15.63 -9.02
C THR A 154 7.55 -14.82 -9.84
N GLN A 155 7.27 -13.54 -10.14
CA GLN A 155 8.14 -12.69 -10.96
C GLN A 155 9.60 -12.60 -10.46
N PRO A 156 9.88 -12.31 -9.17
CA PRO A 156 11.26 -12.24 -8.70
C PRO A 156 11.98 -13.59 -8.83
N PHE A 157 11.31 -14.72 -8.60
CA PHE A 157 11.92 -16.04 -8.79
C PHE A 157 12.22 -16.35 -10.25
N ALA A 158 11.33 -15.96 -11.17
CA ALA A 158 11.54 -16.12 -12.61
C ALA A 158 12.72 -15.29 -13.14
N ALA A 159 12.92 -14.08 -12.60
CA ALA A 159 14.06 -13.23 -12.94
C ALA A 159 15.39 -13.83 -12.44
N ILE A 160 15.38 -14.43 -11.24
CA ILE A 160 16.56 -15.10 -10.67
C ILE A 160 16.89 -16.37 -11.47
N SER A 161 15.90 -17.16 -11.87
CA SER A 161 16.13 -18.38 -12.66
C SER A 161 16.63 -18.07 -14.07
N SER A 162 16.16 -17.00 -14.72
CA SER A 162 16.65 -16.59 -16.05
C SER A 162 18.09 -16.08 -16.02
N TRP A 163 18.49 -15.41 -14.94
CA TRP A 163 19.87 -14.92 -14.76
C TRP A 163 20.88 -16.04 -14.57
N ARG A 164 20.44 -17.19 -14.03
CA ARG A 164 21.27 -18.37 -13.83
C ARG A 164 21.51 -19.17 -15.13
N SER A 165 20.76 -18.88 -16.18
CA SER A 165 20.80 -19.58 -17.47
C SER A 165 21.52 -18.81 -18.59
N GLU A 166 22.21 -17.70 -18.30
CA GLU A 166 23.16 -17.12 -19.25
C GLU A 166 24.42 -18.02 -19.29
N PRO A 167 24.69 -18.74 -20.40
CA PRO A 167 25.90 -19.54 -20.52
C PRO A 167 27.12 -18.61 -20.55
N GLU A 168 28.19 -19.00 -19.84
CA GLU A 168 29.54 -18.48 -20.07
C GLU A 168 29.80 -18.55 -21.57
N VAL A 169 29.85 -17.39 -22.22
CA VAL A 169 30.43 -17.28 -23.55
C VAL A 169 31.90 -17.61 -23.37
N GLU A 170 32.23 -18.85 -23.71
CA GLU A 170 33.58 -19.40 -23.83
C GLU A 170 34.35 -18.50 -24.82
N GLU A 171 35.12 -17.55 -24.29
CA GLU A 171 36.11 -16.80 -25.05
C GLU A 171 37.23 -17.76 -25.46
N ALA A 172 37.14 -18.17 -26.74
CA ALA A 172 38.19 -18.53 -27.71
C ALA A 172 39.56 -19.03 -27.21
#